data_AF-A0A1Z1WQ95-F1
#
_entry.id   AF-A0A1Z1WQ95-F1
#
_cell.length_a   1.000
_cell.length_b   1.000
_cell.length_c   1.000
_cell.angle_alpha   90.00
_cell.angle_beta   90.00
_cell.angle_gamma   90.00
#
_symmetry.space_group_name_H-M   'P 1'
#
loop_
_entity.id
_entity.type
_entity.pdbx_description
1 polymer ?
#
loop_
_entity_poly.entity_id
_entity_poly.type
_entity_poly.pdbx_seq_one_letter_code
_entity_poly.pdbx_strand_id
1 'polypeptide(L)'
;MFSTRRLRLRGTVCSALVCATALSLAGTVAAAPPRSADPGPPANEKDVLRERTVDLDAADYQWLCGSGGFSQATEHTLELFPDVRVTVVQDGREAEGNTVTWTGHVKGAPEDQAVISASHVCPPATKDVPPAVDALIDLETYAYHLTTLPGKQPRVRITEEDPDARRRPRPDNAVLGKEAARKLHDSLRNRAPADPADPVVIDVLAGYTPPAVRRLGSEQAMLARIRLAESYMNQALADSDIAASIDIVGSYNTGYWGDQTAAVMHNRLSNPQDPVLGATAHRYREQLGVDLVTVINDVPNGSSGQGSLPTRGRMDSELAYSAVDVQSLVDWYNLGHELGHNLGLFHDRTTLDNQLPGGYQHLLNAPYGTGWITPRRDYHTVMAYAEYCGRPCSPVNQYSNTENTVDGQPLGDANNNNAALARLTAPSSPTTAL
;
A
#
# COMPACT_ATOMS: atom_id res chain seq x y z
N MET A 1 58.39 -5.88 65.63
CA MET A 1 57.16 -5.12 65.33
C MET A 1 57.58 -3.75 64.81
N PHE A 2 57.69 -3.57 63.50
CA PHE A 2 58.13 -2.31 62.91
C PHE A 2 57.36 -1.98 61.63
N SER A 3 56.97 -0.70 61.61
CA SER A 3 56.38 0.12 60.57
C SER A 3 56.96 -0.08 59.17
N THR A 4 56.11 0.00 58.16
CA THR A 4 56.54 0.33 56.79
C THR A 4 55.55 1.30 56.13
N ARG A 5 56.12 2.30 55.47
CA ARG A 5 55.46 3.28 54.60
C ARG A 5 56.34 3.47 53.37
N ARG A 6 55.69 3.71 52.21
CA ARG A 6 56.20 4.21 50.91
C ARG A 6 56.99 3.16 50.07
N LEU A 7 57.05 3.19 48.73
CA LEU A 7 56.53 4.03 47.63
C LEU A 7 56.63 3.20 46.32
N ARG A 8 55.89 3.59 45.26
CA ARG A 8 56.01 3.09 43.87
C ARG A 8 57.26 3.59 43.14
N LEU A 9 57.78 2.85 42.15
CA LEU A 9 57.87 3.24 40.71
C LEU A 9 58.60 2.22 39.79
N ARG A 10 58.11 2.09 38.53
CA ARG A 10 58.75 1.80 37.20
C ARG A 10 59.46 0.44 36.98
N GLY A 11 59.13 -0.35 35.96
CA GLY A 11 59.42 -0.19 34.51
C GLY A 11 60.72 -0.98 34.19
N THR A 12 60.92 -1.82 33.16
CA THR A 12 60.74 -1.67 31.70
C THR A 12 61.32 -2.94 30.98
N VAL A 13 61.03 -3.13 29.68
CA VAL A 13 61.88 -3.72 28.59
C VAL A 13 61.66 -5.19 28.09
N CYS A 14 61.33 -5.24 26.77
CA CYS A 14 61.68 -6.11 25.64
C CYS A 14 62.22 -7.55 25.82
N SER A 15 61.80 -8.47 24.94
CA SER A 15 62.62 -8.90 23.77
C SER A 15 61.95 -9.96 22.89
N ALA A 16 62.44 -10.03 21.65
CA ALA A 16 61.87 -10.65 20.47
C ALA A 16 62.35 -12.10 20.19
N LEU A 17 61.57 -12.75 19.29
CA LEU A 17 61.93 -13.72 18.25
C LEU A 17 63.03 -14.77 18.48
N VAL A 18 62.65 -16.04 18.30
CA VAL A 18 63.43 -17.02 17.49
C VAL A 18 62.47 -17.88 16.66
N CYS A 19 62.70 -17.88 15.34
CA CYS A 19 62.06 -18.74 14.35
C CYS A 19 62.49 -20.21 14.48
N ALA A 20 61.57 -21.13 14.22
CA ALA A 20 61.91 -22.45 13.65
C ALA A 20 60.77 -22.91 12.74
N THR A 21 61.02 -22.87 11.43
CA THR A 21 60.19 -23.46 10.39
C THR A 21 60.40 -24.97 10.35
N ALA A 22 59.34 -25.74 10.55
CA ALA A 22 59.25 -27.13 10.18
C ALA A 22 58.03 -27.33 9.29
N LEU A 23 58.26 -27.69 8.03
CA LEU A 23 57.25 -28.13 7.08
C LEU A 23 56.66 -29.46 7.55
N SER A 24 55.33 -29.51 7.71
CA SER A 24 54.57 -30.76 7.74
C SER A 24 53.42 -30.65 6.74
N LEU A 25 53.46 -31.51 5.72
CA LEU A 25 52.37 -31.73 4.77
C LEU A 25 51.13 -32.21 5.53
N ALA A 26 50.06 -31.41 5.51
CA ALA A 26 48.72 -31.80 5.89
C ALA A 26 47.80 -31.62 4.67
N GLY A 27 47.05 -32.68 4.36
CA GLY A 27 46.22 -32.79 3.17
C GLY A 27 45.20 -31.67 3.04
N THR A 28 44.98 -31.25 1.80
CA THR A 28 43.90 -30.34 1.42
C THR A 28 42.56 -31.03 1.61
N VAL A 29 41.93 -30.85 2.77
CA VAL A 29 40.47 -30.83 2.82
C VAL A 29 40.07 -29.45 2.33
N ALA A 30 39.63 -29.35 1.08
CA ALA A 30 39.02 -28.15 0.58
C ALA A 30 37.77 -27.88 1.42
N ALA A 31 37.85 -26.92 2.34
CA ALA A 31 36.66 -26.36 2.95
C ALA A 31 35.77 -25.83 1.82
N ALA A 32 34.51 -26.29 1.78
CA ALA A 32 33.52 -25.70 0.92
C ALA A 32 33.55 -24.16 1.14
N PRO A 33 33.52 -23.35 0.08
CA PRO A 33 33.46 -21.91 0.25
C PRO A 33 32.28 -21.59 1.18
N PRO A 34 32.41 -20.64 2.12
CA PRO A 34 31.28 -20.24 2.93
C PRO A 34 30.14 -19.92 1.98
N ARG A 35 28.97 -20.57 2.19
CA ARG A 35 27.73 -20.17 1.53
C ARG A 35 27.69 -18.65 1.63
N SER A 36 27.64 -17.98 0.48
CA SER A 36 27.31 -16.57 0.43
C SER A 36 26.13 -16.39 1.34
N ALA A 37 26.29 -15.63 2.43
CA ALA A 37 25.17 -15.21 3.22
C ALA A 37 24.17 -14.64 2.22
N ASP A 38 22.94 -15.18 2.22
CA ASP A 38 21.86 -14.58 1.45
C ASP A 38 21.89 -13.08 1.73
N PRO A 39 21.78 -12.24 0.69
CA PRO A 39 21.76 -10.81 0.91
C PRO A 39 20.67 -10.54 1.94
N GLY A 40 21.07 -9.96 3.08
CA GLY A 40 20.14 -9.60 4.12
C GLY A 40 19.02 -8.74 3.54
N PRO A 41 17.84 -8.75 4.19
CA PRO A 41 16.66 -8.08 3.69
C PRO A 41 16.97 -6.62 3.30
N PRO A 42 16.42 -6.11 2.17
CA PRO A 42 16.63 -4.73 1.74
C PRO A 42 16.26 -3.75 2.86
N ALA A 43 16.85 -2.55 2.83
CA ALA A 43 16.90 -1.55 3.91
C ALA A 43 15.54 -1.00 4.44
N ASN A 44 14.44 -1.63 4.04
CA ASN A 44 13.05 -1.23 4.22
C ASN A 44 12.32 -2.14 5.21
N GLU A 45 12.87 -3.31 5.56
CA GLU A 45 12.15 -4.43 6.21
C GLU A 45 12.43 -4.53 7.73
N LYS A 46 12.30 -3.42 8.47
CA LYS A 46 12.52 -3.43 9.95
C LYS A 46 11.29 -3.83 10.77
N ASP A 47 10.17 -4.01 10.10
CA ASP A 47 8.82 -4.33 10.56
C ASP A 47 8.48 -5.82 10.40
N VAL A 48 9.24 -6.55 9.58
CA VAL A 48 9.14 -8.01 9.47
C VAL A 48 9.68 -8.65 10.74
N LEU A 49 8.77 -9.18 11.57
CA LEU A 49 9.12 -9.90 12.80
C LEU A 49 9.76 -11.25 12.49
N ARG A 50 9.20 -11.94 11.51
CA ARG A 50 9.73 -13.19 10.96
C ARG A 50 9.22 -13.40 9.54
N GLU A 51 9.94 -14.23 8.80
CA GLU A 51 9.57 -14.63 7.46
C GLU A 51 9.77 -16.12 7.23
N ARG A 52 9.03 -16.68 6.29
CA ARG A 52 9.32 -17.98 5.68
C ARG A 52 9.11 -17.91 4.18
N THR A 53 9.81 -18.76 3.45
CA THR A 53 9.59 -18.94 2.02
C THR A 53 9.05 -20.34 1.76
N VAL A 54 8.04 -20.44 0.91
CA VAL A 54 7.44 -21.69 0.46
C VAL A 54 7.46 -21.76 -1.07
N ASP A 55 7.48 -22.96 -1.62
CA ASP A 55 7.29 -23.15 -3.06
C ASP A 55 5.86 -22.75 -3.44
N LEU A 56 5.69 -22.12 -4.61
CA LEU A 56 4.38 -21.70 -5.11
C LEU A 56 3.92 -22.69 -6.17
N ASP A 57 3.01 -23.59 -5.79
CA ASP A 57 2.27 -24.45 -6.72
C ASP A 57 0.87 -23.86 -6.98
N ALA A 58 0.47 -23.78 -8.25
CA ALA A 58 -0.87 -23.34 -8.63
C ALA A 58 -1.96 -24.21 -7.99
N ALA A 59 -1.70 -25.50 -7.78
CA ALA A 59 -2.65 -26.44 -7.18
C ALA A 59 -3.07 -26.04 -5.76
N ASP A 60 -2.15 -25.47 -4.98
CA ASP A 60 -2.41 -25.04 -3.59
C ASP A 60 -3.39 -23.87 -3.51
N TYR A 61 -3.59 -23.15 -4.62
CA TYR A 61 -4.45 -21.97 -4.72
C TYR A 61 -5.69 -22.19 -5.61
N GLN A 62 -5.92 -23.41 -6.12
CA GLN A 62 -7.09 -23.72 -6.95
C GLN A 62 -8.42 -23.58 -6.22
N TRP A 63 -8.40 -23.62 -4.88
CA TRP A 63 -9.59 -23.38 -4.06
C TRP A 63 -10.16 -21.97 -4.28
N LEU A 64 -9.33 -20.98 -4.63
CA LEU A 64 -9.75 -19.62 -4.98
C LEU A 64 -10.64 -19.59 -6.24
N CYS A 65 -10.60 -20.65 -7.06
CA CYS A 65 -11.30 -20.71 -8.35
C CYS A 65 -12.75 -21.19 -8.21
N GLY A 66 -13.11 -21.79 -7.07
CA GLY A 66 -14.48 -22.22 -6.81
C GLY A 66 -15.39 -21.02 -6.53
N SER A 67 -16.50 -20.92 -7.26
CA SER A 67 -17.59 -20.01 -6.87
C SER A 67 -18.45 -20.71 -5.82
N GLY A 68 -18.14 -20.55 -4.54
CA GLY A 68 -19.16 -20.76 -3.51
C GLY A 68 -20.30 -19.77 -3.80
N GLY A 69 -21.51 -20.26 -4.10
CA GLY A 69 -22.66 -19.36 -4.19
C GLY A 69 -22.90 -18.68 -2.83
N PHE A 70 -23.67 -17.58 -2.79
CA PHE A 70 -24.02 -16.86 -1.55
C PHE A 70 -24.56 -17.76 -0.40
N SER A 71 -25.02 -18.99 -0.69
CA SER A 71 -25.52 -19.96 0.30
C SER A 71 -24.49 -21.00 0.77
N GLN A 72 -23.26 -20.98 0.26
CA GLN A 72 -22.16 -21.87 0.63
C GLN A 72 -20.84 -21.09 0.62
N ALA A 73 -20.67 -20.17 1.58
CA ALA A 73 -19.38 -19.54 1.83
C ALA A 73 -18.33 -20.64 2.02
N THR A 74 -17.30 -20.63 1.19
CA THR A 74 -16.24 -21.64 1.27
C THR A 74 -15.29 -21.27 2.39
N GLU A 75 -14.92 -22.28 3.19
CA GLU A 75 -13.90 -22.14 4.22
C GLU A 75 -12.59 -22.71 3.70
N HIS A 76 -11.48 -22.03 3.96
CA HIS A 76 -10.15 -22.54 3.66
C HIS A 76 -9.21 -22.28 4.83
N THR A 77 -8.30 -23.21 5.12
CA THR A 77 -7.32 -23.03 6.20
C THR A 77 -5.96 -22.70 5.61
N LEU A 78 -5.49 -21.49 5.89
CA LEU A 78 -4.17 -21.01 5.55
C LEU A 78 -3.17 -21.40 6.64
N GLU A 79 -2.05 -21.99 6.25
CA GLU A 79 -0.89 -22.18 7.12
C GLU A 79 0.12 -21.06 6.86
N LEU A 80 0.03 -19.98 7.62
CA LEU A 80 0.92 -18.83 7.50
C LEU A 80 2.29 -19.14 8.10
N PHE A 81 2.31 -19.79 9.27
CA PHE A 81 3.50 -20.32 9.95
C PHE A 81 3.15 -21.65 10.64
N PRO A 82 4.13 -22.48 11.04
CA PRO A 82 3.85 -23.76 11.72
C PRO A 82 2.95 -23.61 12.97
N ASP A 83 3.06 -22.46 13.64
CA ASP A 83 2.30 -22.04 14.81
C ASP A 83 1.12 -21.10 14.49
N VAL A 84 0.98 -20.63 13.25
CA VAL A 84 -0.10 -19.71 12.83
C VAL A 84 -0.91 -20.34 11.70
N ARG A 85 -2.10 -20.82 12.06
CA ARG A 85 -3.09 -21.40 11.14
C ARG A 85 -4.41 -20.66 11.29
N VAL A 86 -4.92 -20.17 10.16
CA VAL A 86 -6.11 -19.32 10.14
C VAL A 86 -7.13 -19.92 9.18
N THR A 87 -8.37 -20.10 9.62
CA THR A 87 -9.46 -20.51 8.74
C THR A 87 -10.18 -19.27 8.25
N VAL A 88 -10.14 -19.02 6.94
CA VAL A 88 -10.81 -17.90 6.28
C VAL A 88 -12.13 -18.35 5.66
N VAL A 89 -13.13 -17.48 5.67
CA VAL A 89 -14.49 -17.67 5.16
C VAL A 89 -14.71 -16.67 4.02
N GLN A 90 -15.18 -17.16 2.88
CA GLN A 90 -15.37 -16.31 1.70
C GLN A 90 -16.52 -15.32 1.87
N ASP A 91 -16.23 -14.04 1.65
CA ASP A 91 -17.21 -12.96 1.54
C ASP A 91 -17.45 -12.57 0.09
N GLY A 92 -16.39 -12.56 -0.72
CA GLY A 92 -16.45 -12.13 -2.10
C GLY A 92 -15.41 -12.80 -2.99
N ARG A 93 -15.65 -12.75 -4.29
CA ARG A 93 -14.71 -13.24 -5.30
C ARG A 93 -14.96 -12.55 -6.63
N GLU A 94 -13.89 -12.04 -7.20
CA GLU A 94 -13.84 -11.41 -8.50
C GLU A 94 -12.79 -12.11 -9.36
N ALA A 95 -13.00 -12.15 -10.67
CA ALA A 95 -12.05 -12.76 -11.59
C ALA A 95 -12.00 -11.96 -12.89
N GLU A 96 -10.78 -11.58 -13.28
CA GLU A 96 -10.53 -10.88 -14.53
C GLU A 96 -9.29 -11.44 -15.23
N GLY A 97 -9.46 -11.81 -16.50
CA GLY A 97 -8.44 -12.52 -17.24
C GLY A 97 -8.03 -13.81 -16.51
N ASN A 98 -6.75 -13.91 -16.16
CA ASN A 98 -6.19 -15.05 -15.41
C ASN A 98 -5.98 -14.74 -13.92
N THR A 99 -6.45 -13.60 -13.42
CA THR A 99 -6.32 -13.20 -12.02
C THR A 99 -7.65 -13.38 -11.31
N VAL A 100 -7.61 -14.02 -10.15
CA VAL A 100 -8.74 -14.12 -9.22
C VAL A 100 -8.40 -13.35 -7.95
N THR A 101 -9.32 -12.52 -7.50
CA THR A 101 -9.25 -11.85 -6.20
C THR A 101 -10.34 -12.43 -5.32
N TRP A 102 -9.93 -12.90 -4.16
CA TRP A 102 -10.80 -13.50 -3.15
C TRP A 102 -10.74 -12.63 -1.91
N THR A 103 -11.91 -12.28 -1.38
CA THR A 103 -12.05 -11.51 -0.14
C THR A 103 -12.81 -12.36 0.87
N GLY A 104 -12.42 -12.24 2.13
CA GLY A 104 -13.06 -12.95 3.21
C GLY A 104 -12.58 -12.51 4.58
N HIS A 105 -13.13 -13.14 5.60
CA HIS A 105 -12.81 -12.88 7.00
C HIS A 105 -12.35 -14.15 7.71
N VAL A 106 -11.76 -14.00 8.91
CA VAL A 106 -11.39 -15.15 9.74
C VAL A 106 -12.63 -15.73 10.42
N LYS A 107 -12.74 -17.05 10.37
CA LYS A 107 -13.86 -17.77 10.99
C LYS A 107 -13.94 -17.47 12.48
N GLY A 108 -15.04 -16.82 12.87
CA GLY A 108 -15.31 -16.44 14.27
C GLY A 108 -14.73 -15.10 14.70
N ALA A 109 -14.02 -14.40 13.81
CA ALA A 109 -13.48 -13.06 13.98
C ALA A 109 -13.71 -12.27 12.67
N PRO A 110 -14.94 -11.82 12.39
CA PRO A 110 -15.27 -11.10 11.16
C PRO A 110 -14.52 -9.78 10.98
N GLU A 111 -13.94 -9.23 12.04
CA GLU A 111 -13.04 -8.08 12.04
C GLU A 111 -11.66 -8.37 11.45
N ASP A 112 -11.21 -9.63 11.50
CA ASP A 112 -9.96 -10.07 10.89
C ASP A 112 -10.21 -10.40 9.43
N GLN A 113 -9.46 -9.77 8.53
CA GLN A 113 -9.76 -9.74 7.09
C GLN A 113 -8.64 -10.41 6.30
N ALA A 114 -9.01 -11.08 5.21
CA ALA A 114 -8.09 -11.74 4.29
C ALA A 114 -8.44 -11.39 2.86
N VAL A 115 -7.48 -10.80 2.14
CA VAL A 115 -7.59 -10.55 0.71
C VAL A 115 -6.46 -11.26 -0.02
N ILE A 116 -6.82 -12.11 -0.97
CA ILE A 116 -5.89 -12.95 -1.72
C ILE A 116 -6.12 -12.72 -3.21
N SER A 117 -5.10 -12.21 -3.88
CA SER A 117 -5.07 -12.05 -5.33
C SER A 117 -4.09 -13.05 -5.94
N ALA A 118 -4.55 -13.84 -6.89
CA ALA A 118 -3.76 -14.90 -7.50
C ALA A 118 -3.94 -14.93 -9.01
N SER A 119 -2.83 -14.89 -9.74
CA SER A 119 -2.78 -14.97 -11.20
C SER A 119 -2.30 -16.34 -11.66
N HIS A 120 -2.93 -16.87 -12.72
CA HIS A 120 -2.60 -18.14 -13.38
C HIS A 120 -2.69 -19.37 -12.45
N VAL A 121 -3.52 -19.30 -11.41
CA VAL A 121 -3.85 -20.44 -10.53
C VAL A 121 -5.12 -21.18 -10.96
N CYS A 122 -6.00 -20.50 -11.71
CA CYS A 122 -7.27 -21.05 -12.19
C CYS A 122 -7.20 -21.63 -13.61
N PRO A 123 -7.91 -22.74 -13.90
CA PRO A 123 -8.03 -23.26 -15.26
C PRO A 123 -8.79 -22.33 -16.22
N PRO A 124 -8.40 -22.25 -17.51
CA PRO A 124 -7.23 -22.89 -18.11
C PRO A 124 -5.96 -22.06 -17.85
N ALA A 125 -5.10 -22.54 -16.94
CA ALA A 125 -3.79 -21.94 -16.73
C ALA A 125 -2.87 -22.29 -17.91
N THR A 126 -2.18 -21.29 -18.45
CA THR A 126 -1.16 -21.49 -19.48
C THR A 126 0.06 -22.16 -18.85
N LYS A 127 0.43 -23.35 -19.33
CA LYS A 127 1.50 -24.19 -18.72
C LYS A 127 2.88 -23.51 -18.62
N ASP A 128 3.12 -22.50 -19.45
CA ASP A 128 4.41 -21.80 -19.53
C ASP A 128 4.45 -20.48 -18.76
N VAL A 129 3.34 -20.07 -18.13
CA VAL A 129 3.27 -18.85 -17.33
C VAL A 129 3.26 -19.24 -15.85
N PRO A 130 4.25 -18.81 -15.05
CA PRO A 130 4.29 -19.15 -13.63
C PRO A 130 3.12 -18.50 -12.87
N PRO A 131 2.56 -19.18 -11.87
CA PRO A 131 1.58 -18.57 -10.97
C PRO A 131 2.21 -17.41 -10.19
N ALA A 132 1.36 -16.46 -9.79
CA ALA A 132 1.71 -15.42 -8.84
C ALA A 132 0.57 -15.28 -7.82
N VAL A 133 0.94 -15.09 -6.57
CA VAL A 133 0.05 -14.81 -5.44
C VAL A 133 0.56 -13.56 -4.73
N ASP A 134 -0.38 -12.68 -4.41
CA ASP A 134 -0.21 -11.57 -3.47
C ASP A 134 -1.38 -11.60 -2.48
N ALA A 135 -1.10 -11.53 -1.19
CA ALA A 135 -2.15 -11.51 -0.18
C ALA A 135 -1.74 -10.67 1.02
N LEU A 136 -2.74 -10.11 1.69
CA LEU A 136 -2.61 -9.58 3.03
C LEU A 136 -3.73 -10.18 3.89
N ILE A 137 -3.32 -10.74 5.01
CA ILE A 137 -4.18 -11.25 6.07
C ILE A 137 -3.93 -10.36 7.29
N ASP A 138 -4.92 -9.54 7.63
CA ASP A 138 -4.90 -8.64 8.76
C ASP A 138 -5.61 -9.31 9.95
N LEU A 139 -4.85 -9.62 11.00
CA LEU A 139 -5.34 -10.25 12.24
C LEU A 139 -5.31 -9.28 13.42
N GLU A 140 -5.56 -8.00 13.14
CA GLU A 140 -5.60 -6.86 14.09
C GLU A 140 -4.23 -6.54 14.72
N THR A 141 -3.61 -7.50 15.40
CA THR A 141 -2.30 -7.37 16.04
C THR A 141 -1.14 -7.56 15.06
N TYR A 142 -1.31 -8.45 14.08
CA TYR A 142 -0.27 -8.78 13.12
C TYR A 142 -0.85 -8.83 11.71
N ALA A 143 -0.09 -8.28 10.77
CA ALA A 143 -0.36 -8.39 9.35
C ALA A 143 0.53 -9.47 8.76
N TYR A 144 -0.03 -10.31 7.89
CA TYR A 144 0.70 -11.32 7.16
C TYR A 144 0.64 -11.05 5.68
N HIS A 145 1.79 -10.77 5.07
CA HIS A 145 1.88 -10.62 3.62
C HIS A 145 2.39 -11.90 2.97
N LEU A 146 1.70 -12.33 1.92
CA LEU A 146 2.20 -13.33 1.00
C LEU A 146 2.60 -12.60 -0.27
N THR A 147 3.87 -12.65 -0.65
CA THR A 147 4.36 -12.00 -1.87
C THR A 147 5.13 -12.99 -2.72
N THR A 148 4.78 -13.07 -3.99
CA THR A 148 5.53 -13.87 -4.96
C THR A 148 6.94 -13.30 -5.12
N LEU A 149 7.95 -14.13 -4.91
CA LEU A 149 9.35 -13.76 -5.08
C LEU A 149 9.78 -13.90 -6.55
N PRO A 150 10.68 -13.02 -7.04
CA PRO A 150 11.33 -13.20 -8.32
C PRO A 150 12.14 -14.50 -8.36
N GLY A 151 12.05 -15.25 -9.47
CA GLY A 151 12.85 -16.46 -9.66
C GLY A 151 12.38 -17.35 -10.80
N LYS A 152 13.21 -18.33 -11.18
CA LYS A 152 12.85 -19.36 -12.16
C LYS A 152 11.83 -20.37 -11.63
N GLN A 153 11.87 -20.62 -10.32
CA GLN A 153 10.85 -21.38 -9.61
C GLN A 153 10.04 -20.38 -8.79
N PRO A 154 8.72 -20.28 -9.03
CA PRO A 154 7.88 -19.38 -8.27
C PRO A 154 7.86 -19.84 -6.81
N ARG A 155 8.08 -18.88 -5.90
CA ARG A 155 8.08 -19.06 -4.46
C ARG A 155 7.27 -17.93 -3.85
N VAL A 156 6.61 -18.19 -2.73
CA VAL A 156 5.93 -17.17 -1.94
C VAL A 156 6.76 -16.90 -0.69
N ARG A 157 7.09 -15.63 -0.45
CA ARG A 157 7.55 -15.15 0.84
C ARG A 157 6.33 -14.81 1.68
N ILE A 158 6.29 -15.36 2.89
CA ILE A 158 5.30 -15.06 3.91
C ILE A 158 6.02 -14.25 4.99
N THR A 159 5.59 -13.02 5.24
CA THR A 159 6.05 -12.21 6.36
C THR A 159 4.99 -12.17 7.44
N GLU A 160 5.43 -12.14 8.70
CA GLU A 160 4.64 -11.65 9.82
C GLU A 160 5.19 -10.28 10.18
N GLU A 161 4.33 -9.29 10.15
CA GLU A 161 4.66 -7.90 10.39
C GLU A 161 3.86 -7.37 11.57
N ASP A 162 4.52 -6.53 12.35
CA ASP A 162 3.87 -5.67 13.33
C ASP A 162 3.47 -4.37 12.61
N PRO A 163 2.17 -4.12 12.33
CA PRO A 163 1.73 -2.88 11.70
C PRO A 163 2.14 -1.64 12.49
N ASP A 164 2.25 -1.73 13.82
CA ASP A 164 2.72 -0.65 14.67
C ASP A 164 4.22 -0.37 14.48
N ALA A 165 5.01 -1.35 14.05
CA ALA A 165 6.46 -1.21 13.86
C ALA A 165 6.85 -0.63 12.48
N ARG A 166 5.87 -0.43 11.57
CA ARG A 166 6.14 -0.05 10.18
C ARG A 166 6.90 1.27 10.03
N ARG A 167 7.84 1.29 9.08
CA ARG A 167 8.64 2.48 8.79
C ARG A 167 7.84 3.51 7.98
N ARG A 168 7.84 4.75 8.47
CA ARG A 168 7.06 5.88 7.95
C ARG A 168 7.41 6.19 6.48
N PRO A 169 6.43 6.24 5.56
CA PRO A 169 6.61 6.93 4.29
C PRO A 169 6.85 8.42 4.55
N ARG A 170 7.61 9.08 3.67
CA ARG A 170 7.75 10.54 3.76
C ARG A 170 6.44 11.20 3.33
N PRO A 171 6.10 12.37 3.88
CA PRO A 171 4.93 13.13 3.44
C PRO A 171 4.96 13.48 1.95
N ASP A 172 3.79 13.45 1.29
CA ASP A 172 3.57 14.10 0.00
C ASP A 172 3.79 15.61 0.10
N ASN A 173 4.29 16.20 -0.99
CA ASN A 173 4.55 17.62 -1.08
C ASN A 173 3.91 18.22 -2.34
N ALA A 174 2.63 18.64 -2.29
CA ALA A 174 2.13 19.73 -3.13
C ALA A 174 0.74 20.22 -2.72
N VAL A 175 0.61 21.52 -2.42
CA VAL A 175 -0.65 22.25 -2.54
C VAL A 175 -0.54 23.19 -3.74
N LEU A 176 -1.49 23.12 -4.67
CA LEU A 176 -1.59 24.01 -5.83
C LEU A 176 -2.31 25.33 -5.50
N GLY A 177 -1.94 26.41 -6.22
CA GLY A 177 -2.14 27.85 -5.92
C GLY A 177 -3.57 28.45 -5.98
N LYS A 178 -3.67 29.78 -5.90
CA LYS A 178 -4.66 30.54 -5.07
C LYS A 178 -5.92 31.19 -5.69
N GLU A 179 -6.40 30.93 -6.91
CA GLU A 179 -7.32 31.90 -7.59
C GLU A 179 -8.81 31.52 -7.88
N ALA A 180 -9.41 30.46 -7.30
CA ALA A 180 -10.75 29.99 -7.75
C ALA A 180 -11.86 29.84 -6.67
N ALA A 181 -11.98 30.78 -5.73
CA ALA A 181 -12.58 30.50 -4.41
C ALA A 181 -14.09 30.79 -4.16
N ARG A 182 -14.98 31.01 -5.14
CA ARG A 182 -16.34 31.51 -4.81
C ARG A 182 -17.55 30.90 -5.51
N LYS A 183 -17.36 29.96 -6.44
CA LYS A 183 -18.47 29.42 -7.25
C LYS A 183 -18.97 28.01 -6.87
N LEU A 184 -18.34 27.30 -5.92
CA LEU A 184 -18.67 25.90 -5.63
C LEU A 184 -19.01 25.51 -4.18
N HIS A 185 -18.83 26.39 -3.19
CA HIS A 185 -19.54 26.19 -1.91
C HIS A 185 -21.07 26.03 -2.17
N ASP A 186 -21.54 26.61 -3.26
CA ASP A 186 -22.92 26.50 -3.75
C ASP A 186 -23.19 25.23 -4.60
N SER A 187 -22.18 24.53 -5.15
CA SER A 187 -22.42 23.29 -5.95
C SER A 187 -22.37 22.01 -5.11
N LEU A 188 -21.47 21.92 -4.11
CA LEU A 188 -21.51 20.79 -3.16
C LEU A 188 -22.79 20.81 -2.32
N ARG A 189 -23.37 21.99 -2.05
CA ARG A 189 -24.67 22.14 -1.39
C ARG A 189 -25.84 21.51 -2.15
N ASN A 190 -25.73 21.37 -3.47
CA ASN A 190 -26.79 20.87 -4.35
C ASN A 190 -26.48 19.49 -4.93
N ARG A 191 -25.32 18.90 -4.59
CA ARG A 191 -24.98 17.53 -4.99
C ARG A 191 -25.55 16.57 -3.96
N ALA A 192 -26.32 15.60 -4.43
CA ALA A 192 -26.76 14.51 -3.57
C ALA A 192 -25.53 13.66 -3.20
N PRO A 193 -25.42 13.20 -1.95
CA PRO A 193 -24.44 12.17 -1.61
C PRO A 193 -24.72 10.90 -2.42
N ALA A 194 -23.69 10.09 -2.64
CA ALA A 194 -23.84 8.76 -3.22
C ALA A 194 -24.91 7.96 -2.46
N ASP A 195 -25.86 7.39 -3.20
CA ASP A 195 -27.01 6.66 -2.65
C ASP A 195 -26.62 5.18 -2.46
N PRO A 196 -26.73 4.60 -1.26
CA PRO A 196 -26.53 3.16 -1.08
C PRO A 196 -27.42 2.28 -1.97
N ALA A 197 -28.57 2.80 -2.45
CA ALA A 197 -29.44 2.11 -3.40
C ALA A 197 -28.95 2.19 -4.86
N ASP A 198 -28.02 3.09 -5.16
CA ASP A 198 -27.36 3.27 -6.46
C ASP A 198 -25.88 3.62 -6.26
N PRO A 199 -25.05 2.67 -5.78
CA PRO A 199 -23.65 2.95 -5.46
C PRO A 199 -22.87 3.42 -6.69
N VAL A 200 -21.98 4.39 -6.49
CA VAL A 200 -21.12 4.93 -7.55
C VAL A 200 -19.99 3.95 -7.85
N VAL A 201 -19.77 3.61 -9.12
CA VAL A 201 -18.54 2.94 -9.57
C VAL A 201 -17.62 3.99 -10.20
N ILE A 202 -16.38 4.05 -9.73
CA ILE A 202 -15.34 4.95 -10.22
C ILE A 202 -14.39 4.13 -11.09
N ASP A 203 -14.41 4.38 -12.40
CA ASP A 203 -13.57 3.64 -13.32
C ASP A 203 -12.12 4.16 -13.25
N VAL A 204 -11.16 3.25 -13.08
CA VAL A 204 -9.74 3.57 -12.90
C VAL A 204 -8.87 2.86 -13.94
N LEU A 205 -7.93 3.59 -14.52
CA LEU A 205 -6.87 3.01 -15.35
C LEU A 205 -5.54 2.98 -14.57
N ALA A 206 -4.91 1.81 -14.51
CA ALA A 206 -3.64 1.62 -13.81
C ALA A 206 -2.46 1.41 -14.77
N GLY A 207 -1.64 2.43 -14.98
CA GLY A 207 -0.33 2.27 -15.62
C GLY A 207 0.68 1.66 -14.65
N TYR A 208 1.62 0.84 -15.11
CA TYR A 208 2.75 0.37 -14.29
C TYR A 208 4.08 0.50 -15.03
N THR A 209 5.18 0.68 -14.29
CA THR A 209 6.51 0.83 -14.88
C THR A 209 7.29 -0.49 -14.89
N PRO A 210 8.18 -0.72 -15.89
CA PRO A 210 9.06 -1.87 -15.86
C PRO A 210 9.96 -2.00 -14.61
N PRO A 211 10.49 -0.91 -13.99
CA PRO A 211 11.12 -0.98 -12.68
C PRO A 211 10.23 -1.60 -11.60
N ALA A 212 8.94 -1.24 -11.55
CA ALA A 212 8.00 -1.79 -10.58
C ALA A 212 7.73 -3.28 -10.84
N VAL A 213 7.61 -3.69 -12.11
CA VAL A 213 7.51 -5.11 -12.48
C VAL A 213 8.77 -5.87 -12.05
N ARG A 214 9.96 -5.30 -12.24
CA ARG A 214 11.22 -5.91 -11.79
C ARG A 214 11.29 -6.02 -10.27
N ARG A 215 10.74 -5.04 -9.55
CA ARG A 215 10.66 -5.06 -8.07
C ARG A 215 9.81 -6.22 -7.57
N LEU A 216 8.64 -6.46 -8.19
CA LEU A 216 7.75 -7.58 -7.84
C LEU A 216 8.17 -8.91 -8.47
N GLY A 217 9.01 -8.87 -9.49
CA GLY A 217 9.59 -10.05 -10.14
C GLY A 217 8.86 -10.55 -11.38
N SER A 218 7.59 -10.19 -11.57
CA SER A 218 6.82 -10.54 -12.77
C SER A 218 5.67 -9.57 -13.02
N GLU A 219 5.16 -9.56 -14.25
CA GLU A 219 3.97 -8.78 -14.61
C GLU A 219 2.72 -9.36 -13.93
N GLN A 220 2.67 -10.67 -13.75
CA GLN A 220 1.60 -11.35 -13.02
C GLN A 220 1.55 -10.89 -11.55
N ALA A 221 2.70 -10.79 -10.88
CA ALA A 221 2.76 -10.27 -9.52
C ALA A 221 2.32 -8.79 -9.47
N MET A 222 2.65 -8.00 -10.49
CA MET A 222 2.14 -6.62 -10.61
C MET A 222 0.63 -6.55 -10.73
N LEU A 223 0.03 -7.34 -11.62
CA LEU A 223 -1.42 -7.37 -11.81
C LEU A 223 -2.13 -7.86 -10.54
N ALA A 224 -1.59 -8.89 -9.88
CA ALA A 224 -2.12 -9.38 -8.61
C ALA A 224 -2.09 -8.29 -7.53
N ARG A 225 -0.96 -7.57 -7.40
CA ARG A 225 -0.78 -6.44 -6.47
C ARG A 225 -1.74 -5.29 -6.74
N ILE A 226 -2.00 -4.94 -8.01
CA ILE A 226 -2.97 -3.91 -8.40
C ILE A 226 -4.39 -4.30 -7.96
N ARG A 227 -4.81 -5.56 -8.20
CA ARG A 227 -6.13 -6.06 -7.78
C ARG A 227 -6.29 -6.16 -6.26
N LEU A 228 -5.22 -6.49 -5.57
CA LEU A 228 -5.19 -6.47 -4.11
C LEU A 228 -5.43 -5.04 -3.58
N ALA A 229 -4.75 -4.04 -4.15
CA ALA A 229 -4.92 -2.65 -3.78
C ALA A 229 -6.34 -2.11 -4.09
N GLU A 230 -6.93 -2.53 -5.22
CA GLU A 230 -8.33 -2.24 -5.55
C GLU A 230 -9.29 -2.73 -4.47
N SER A 231 -9.15 -3.99 -4.06
CA SER A 231 -9.97 -4.58 -3.00
C SER A 231 -9.83 -3.82 -1.68
N TYR A 232 -8.62 -3.40 -1.31
CA TYR A 232 -8.41 -2.61 -0.10
C TYR A 232 -9.06 -1.24 -0.15
N MET A 233 -9.00 -0.55 -1.28
CA MET A 233 -9.69 0.72 -1.42
C MET A 233 -11.21 0.54 -1.38
N ASN A 234 -11.75 -0.52 -2.01
CA ASN A 234 -13.18 -0.84 -1.96
C ASN A 234 -13.64 -1.18 -0.54
N GLN A 235 -12.84 -1.92 0.21
CA GLN A 235 -13.07 -2.16 1.63
C GLN A 235 -13.06 -0.85 2.43
N ALA A 236 -12.08 0.04 2.20
CA ALA A 236 -12.03 1.33 2.89
C ALA A 236 -13.25 2.21 2.61
N LEU A 237 -13.76 2.20 1.38
CA LEU A 237 -14.99 2.91 1.01
C LEU A 237 -16.20 2.31 1.74
N ALA A 238 -16.36 0.98 1.69
CA ALA A 238 -17.47 0.26 2.32
C ALA A 238 -17.47 0.42 3.85
N ASP A 239 -16.33 0.19 4.50
CA ASP A 239 -16.19 0.29 5.96
C ASP A 239 -16.40 1.73 6.46
N SER A 240 -16.18 2.71 5.60
CA SER A 240 -16.45 4.14 5.88
C SER A 240 -17.88 4.57 5.52
N ASP A 241 -18.76 3.62 5.15
CA ASP A 241 -20.13 3.86 4.70
C ASP A 241 -20.19 4.88 3.55
N ILE A 242 -19.25 4.78 2.61
CA ILE A 242 -19.26 5.54 1.36
C ILE A 242 -19.86 4.62 0.30
N ALA A 243 -21.03 4.99 -0.23
CA ALA A 243 -21.71 4.22 -1.29
C ALA A 243 -21.01 4.37 -2.65
N ALA A 244 -19.73 3.98 -2.71
CA ALA A 244 -18.92 3.96 -3.90
C ALA A 244 -17.93 2.79 -3.89
N SER A 245 -17.51 2.39 -5.08
CA SER A 245 -16.39 1.47 -5.31
C SER A 245 -15.54 2.00 -6.46
N ILE A 246 -14.30 1.52 -6.57
CA ILE A 246 -13.49 1.63 -7.77
C ILE A 246 -13.56 0.32 -8.57
N ASP A 247 -13.45 0.45 -9.89
CA ASP A 247 -13.19 -0.66 -10.81
C ASP A 247 -11.93 -0.33 -11.62
N ILE A 248 -10.86 -1.09 -11.44
CA ILE A 248 -9.67 -0.97 -12.29
C ILE A 248 -9.94 -1.66 -13.63
N VAL A 249 -10.65 -0.97 -14.53
CA VAL A 249 -11.11 -1.50 -15.82
C VAL A 249 -9.98 -1.84 -16.80
N GLY A 250 -8.74 -1.43 -16.49
CA GLY A 250 -7.59 -1.77 -17.31
C GLY A 250 -6.26 -1.46 -16.65
N SER A 251 -5.22 -2.16 -17.11
CA SER A 251 -3.84 -1.89 -16.74
C SER A 251 -2.90 -2.00 -17.93
N TYR A 252 -1.79 -1.26 -17.91
CA TYR A 252 -0.84 -1.25 -19.01
C TYR A 252 0.59 -0.94 -18.58
N ASN A 253 1.55 -1.59 -19.26
CA ASN A 253 2.97 -1.27 -19.10
C ASN A 253 3.30 0.06 -19.81
N THR A 254 3.76 1.04 -19.04
CA THR A 254 4.15 2.37 -19.55
C THR A 254 5.43 2.35 -20.38
N GLY A 255 6.26 1.30 -20.26
CA GLY A 255 7.60 1.24 -20.86
C GLY A 255 8.61 2.22 -20.26
N TYR A 256 8.25 2.97 -19.22
CA TYR A 256 9.07 4.06 -18.69
C TYR A 256 10.11 3.60 -17.68
N TRP A 257 11.39 3.78 -18.01
CA TRP A 257 12.55 3.43 -17.16
C TRP A 257 13.23 4.64 -16.50
N GLY A 258 12.70 5.84 -16.69
CA GLY A 258 13.33 7.08 -16.22
C GLY A 258 13.17 7.31 -14.72
N ASP A 259 13.12 8.58 -14.31
CA ASP A 259 13.01 8.96 -12.91
C ASP A 259 11.67 8.50 -12.31
N GLN A 260 11.76 7.61 -11.32
CA GLN A 260 10.62 6.98 -10.65
C GLN A 260 10.20 7.73 -9.37
N THR A 261 10.66 8.96 -9.14
CA THR A 261 10.18 9.76 -8.00
C THR A 261 8.70 10.08 -8.18
N ALA A 262 7.87 9.89 -7.15
CA ALA A 262 6.41 10.04 -7.26
C ALA A 262 5.97 11.40 -7.85
N ALA A 263 6.58 12.50 -7.39
CA ALA A 263 6.31 13.83 -7.94
C ALA A 263 6.66 13.97 -9.44
N VAL A 264 7.72 13.33 -9.92
CA VAL A 264 8.09 13.36 -11.35
C VAL A 264 7.11 12.50 -12.16
N MET A 265 6.77 11.32 -11.65
CA MET A 265 5.80 10.42 -12.28
C MET A 265 4.42 11.07 -12.40
N HIS A 266 3.92 11.68 -11.33
CA HIS A 266 2.67 12.43 -11.31
C HIS A 266 2.68 13.61 -12.29
N ASN A 267 3.72 14.45 -12.28
CA ASN A 267 3.83 15.60 -13.19
C ASN A 267 3.85 15.18 -14.67
N ARG A 268 4.50 14.05 -14.98
CA ARG A 268 4.52 13.52 -16.35
C ARG A 268 3.21 12.86 -16.74
N LEU A 269 2.58 12.12 -15.83
CA LEU A 269 1.30 11.44 -16.07
C LEU A 269 0.17 12.46 -16.29
N SER A 270 0.11 13.49 -15.46
CA SER A 270 -0.92 14.54 -15.52
C SER A 270 -0.78 15.48 -16.72
N ASN A 271 0.41 15.59 -17.33
CA ASN A 271 0.65 16.47 -18.47
C ASN A 271 0.33 15.79 -19.82
N PRO A 272 -0.76 16.17 -20.53
CA PRO A 272 -1.12 15.56 -21.81
C PRO A 272 -0.06 15.75 -22.92
N GLN A 273 0.85 16.71 -22.75
CA GLN A 273 1.94 16.98 -23.69
C GLN A 273 3.23 16.21 -23.37
N ASP A 274 3.28 15.46 -22.26
CA ASP A 274 4.41 14.57 -22.00
C ASP A 274 4.36 13.39 -22.99
N PRO A 275 5.36 13.22 -23.87
CA PRO A 275 5.29 12.24 -24.95
C PRO A 275 5.51 10.79 -24.48
N VAL A 276 5.80 10.59 -23.19
CA VAL A 276 6.19 9.29 -22.63
C VAL A 276 5.06 8.69 -21.79
N LEU A 277 4.55 9.45 -20.82
CA LEU A 277 3.50 8.99 -19.91
C LEU A 277 2.15 9.66 -20.22
N GLY A 278 2.10 10.99 -20.16
CA GLY A 278 0.82 11.70 -20.17
C GLY A 278 0.05 11.57 -21.48
N ALA A 279 0.69 11.69 -22.65
CA ALA A 279 0.00 11.56 -23.94
C ALA A 279 -0.68 10.18 -24.12
N THR A 280 -0.06 9.10 -23.61
CA THR A 280 -0.63 7.75 -23.64
C THR A 280 -1.75 7.60 -22.61
N ALA A 281 -1.53 8.07 -21.38
CA ALA A 281 -2.50 8.01 -20.29
C ALA A 281 -3.81 8.74 -20.63
N HIS A 282 -3.70 9.99 -21.11
CA HIS A 282 -4.84 10.80 -21.53
C HIS A 282 -5.59 10.16 -22.70
N ARG A 283 -4.88 9.64 -23.71
CA ARG A 283 -5.51 8.90 -24.82
C ARG A 283 -6.31 7.69 -24.31
N TYR A 284 -5.76 6.87 -23.43
CA TYR A 284 -6.47 5.72 -22.89
C TYR A 284 -7.66 6.14 -22.01
N ARG A 285 -7.50 7.21 -21.22
CA ARG A 285 -8.61 7.77 -20.43
C ARG A 285 -9.79 8.17 -21.31
N GLU A 286 -9.54 8.92 -22.39
CA GLU A 286 -10.58 9.31 -23.34
C GLU A 286 -11.19 8.11 -24.08
N GLN A 287 -10.38 7.12 -24.45
CA GLN A 287 -10.85 5.95 -25.20
C GLN A 287 -11.71 5.00 -24.36
N LEU A 288 -11.36 4.83 -23.09
CA LEU A 288 -12.03 3.92 -22.18
C LEU A 288 -13.12 4.60 -21.35
N GLY A 289 -13.10 5.94 -21.28
CA GLY A 289 -14.06 6.72 -20.50
C GLY A 289 -13.84 6.63 -18.99
N VAL A 290 -12.62 6.31 -18.53
CA VAL A 290 -12.35 6.13 -17.09
C VAL A 290 -12.32 7.46 -16.34
N ASP A 291 -12.69 7.43 -15.07
CA ASP A 291 -12.74 8.60 -14.20
C ASP A 291 -11.34 9.02 -13.75
N LEU A 292 -10.53 8.07 -13.25
CA LEU A 292 -9.22 8.32 -12.66
C LEU A 292 -8.10 7.52 -13.36
N VAL A 293 -6.87 8.03 -13.28
CA VAL A 293 -5.69 7.36 -13.81
C VAL A 293 -4.57 7.38 -12.77
N THR A 294 -4.02 6.21 -12.49
CA THR A 294 -2.87 6.08 -11.58
C THR A 294 -1.68 5.43 -12.28
N VAL A 295 -0.47 5.75 -11.84
CA VAL A 295 0.75 5.04 -12.25
C VAL A 295 1.44 4.40 -11.06
N ILE A 296 1.71 3.10 -11.14
CA ILE A 296 2.46 2.33 -10.16
C ILE A 296 3.93 2.28 -10.59
N ASN A 297 4.82 2.78 -9.73
CA ASN A 297 6.25 2.86 -10.01
C ASN A 297 7.12 2.42 -8.82
N ASP A 298 8.41 2.18 -9.05
CA ASP A 298 9.38 1.78 -8.02
C ASP A 298 10.08 3.02 -7.46
N VAL A 299 9.50 3.66 -6.44
CA VAL A 299 10.00 4.93 -5.90
C VAL A 299 11.31 4.70 -5.14
N PRO A 300 12.43 5.31 -5.56
CA PRO A 300 13.72 5.07 -4.93
C PRO A 300 13.94 5.86 -3.63
N ASN A 301 13.32 7.04 -3.52
CA ASN A 301 13.39 7.94 -2.38
C ASN A 301 12.27 8.99 -2.46
N GLY A 302 11.99 9.68 -1.36
CA GLY A 302 10.96 10.73 -1.32
C GLY A 302 9.63 10.22 -0.78
N SER A 303 8.54 10.88 -1.16
CA SER A 303 7.20 10.40 -0.82
C SER A 303 6.88 9.12 -1.59
N SER A 304 6.12 8.23 -0.96
CA SER A 304 5.62 6.98 -1.53
C SER A 304 4.43 7.17 -2.47
N GLY A 305 3.92 8.39 -2.62
CA GLY A 305 2.81 8.72 -3.50
C GLY A 305 2.88 10.16 -4.02
N GLN A 306 1.98 10.49 -4.94
CA GLN A 306 1.61 11.84 -5.31
C GLN A 306 0.28 11.85 -6.06
N GLY A 307 -0.76 12.37 -5.41
CA GLY A 307 -2.08 12.60 -5.99
C GLY A 307 -2.30 14.06 -6.39
N SER A 308 -3.04 14.27 -7.48
CA SER A 308 -3.68 15.55 -7.73
C SER A 308 -4.77 15.78 -6.68
N LEU A 309 -4.73 16.92 -6.00
CA LEU A 309 -5.72 17.29 -4.99
C LEU A 309 -6.61 18.44 -5.50
N PRO A 310 -7.87 18.14 -5.90
CA PRO A 310 -8.92 19.14 -6.00
C PRO A 310 -9.02 19.98 -4.74
N THR A 311 -8.81 21.29 -4.89
CA THR A 311 -8.98 22.25 -3.80
C THR A 311 -10.04 23.27 -4.19
N ARG A 312 -10.69 23.84 -3.18
CA ARG A 312 -11.70 24.89 -3.37
C ARG A 312 -12.82 24.46 -4.33
N GLY A 313 -13.13 23.17 -4.35
CA GLY A 313 -14.16 22.55 -5.18
C GLY A 313 -13.77 22.31 -6.64
N ARG A 314 -12.56 22.67 -7.09
CA ARG A 314 -12.18 22.39 -8.48
C ARG A 314 -11.93 20.89 -8.69
N MET A 315 -12.99 20.16 -8.99
CA MET A 315 -12.97 18.78 -9.44
C MET A 315 -12.93 18.82 -10.97
N ASP A 316 -11.72 18.80 -11.53
CA ASP A 316 -11.47 18.93 -12.96
C ASP A 316 -10.78 17.66 -13.45
N SER A 317 -11.09 17.24 -14.67
CA SER A 317 -10.39 16.23 -15.46
C SER A 317 -8.87 16.29 -15.32
N GLU A 318 -8.28 17.49 -15.24
CA GLU A 318 -6.84 17.71 -15.10
C GLU A 318 -6.27 17.21 -13.76
N LEU A 319 -7.14 16.97 -12.78
CA LEU A 319 -6.80 16.53 -11.42
C LEU A 319 -7.14 15.06 -11.17
N ALA A 320 -7.42 14.28 -12.21
CA ALA A 320 -7.77 12.86 -12.14
C ALA A 320 -6.57 11.91 -12.08
N TYR A 321 -5.39 12.39 -11.65
CA TYR A 321 -4.12 11.68 -11.80
C TYR A 321 -3.41 11.44 -10.47
N SER A 322 -2.79 10.28 -10.32
CA SER A 322 -1.96 9.92 -9.18
C SER A 322 -0.74 9.07 -9.58
N ALA A 323 0.29 9.06 -8.74
CA ALA A 323 1.43 8.15 -8.82
C ALA A 323 1.63 7.47 -7.46
N VAL A 324 1.90 6.17 -7.45
CA VAL A 324 2.01 5.38 -6.20
C VAL A 324 3.21 4.45 -6.27
N ASP A 325 3.94 4.35 -5.15
CA ASP A 325 5.01 3.38 -5.00
C ASP A 325 4.48 1.96 -4.87
N VAL A 326 5.07 1.05 -5.66
CA VAL A 326 4.70 -0.37 -5.73
C VAL A 326 4.80 -1.10 -4.40
N GLN A 327 5.72 -0.71 -3.50
CA GLN A 327 5.85 -1.36 -2.20
C GLN A 327 4.72 -0.91 -1.28
N SER A 328 4.47 0.39 -1.23
CA SER A 328 3.45 0.97 -0.35
C SER A 328 1.99 0.81 -0.84
N LEU A 329 1.81 0.35 -2.08
CA LEU A 329 0.50 0.27 -2.74
C LEU A 329 -0.55 -0.43 -1.87
N VAL A 330 -0.14 -1.48 -1.14
CA VAL A 330 -0.97 -2.25 -0.21
C VAL A 330 -0.58 -1.97 1.25
N ASP A 331 0.72 -2.00 1.57
CA ASP A 331 1.24 -1.95 2.96
C ASP A 331 0.87 -0.65 3.73
N TRP A 332 0.41 0.40 3.05
CA TRP A 332 -0.08 1.65 3.68
C TRP A 332 -1.40 2.14 3.11
N TYR A 333 -2.11 1.28 2.38
CA TYR A 333 -3.33 1.67 1.66
C TYR A 333 -3.09 2.87 0.73
N ASN A 334 -1.87 3.02 0.19
CA ASN A 334 -1.50 4.24 -0.53
C ASN A 334 -2.29 4.44 -1.83
N LEU A 335 -2.79 3.37 -2.46
CA LEU A 335 -3.74 3.57 -3.56
C LEU A 335 -4.98 4.34 -3.07
N GLY A 336 -5.57 3.90 -1.96
CA GLY A 336 -6.69 4.59 -1.32
C GLY A 336 -6.34 6.02 -0.89
N HIS A 337 -5.12 6.24 -0.40
CA HIS A 337 -4.63 7.57 -0.05
C HIS A 337 -4.60 8.52 -1.27
N GLU A 338 -3.94 8.10 -2.36
CA GLU A 338 -3.75 8.97 -3.52
C GLU A 338 -5.04 9.17 -4.33
N LEU A 339 -5.87 8.14 -4.45
CA LEU A 339 -7.19 8.30 -5.07
C LEU A 339 -8.12 9.11 -4.15
N GLY A 340 -7.96 9.00 -2.83
CA GLY A 340 -8.60 9.87 -1.86
C GLY A 340 -8.26 11.35 -2.10
N HIS A 341 -7.02 11.67 -2.44
CA HIS A 341 -6.67 13.01 -2.91
C HIS A 341 -7.40 13.40 -4.18
N ASN A 342 -7.52 12.53 -5.18
CA ASN A 342 -8.31 12.82 -6.39
C ASN A 342 -9.80 13.06 -6.07
N LEU A 343 -10.32 12.47 -4.99
CA LEU A 343 -11.67 12.73 -4.45
C LEU A 343 -11.75 13.99 -3.58
N GLY A 344 -10.67 14.79 -3.49
CA GLY A 344 -10.63 16.04 -2.76
C GLY A 344 -10.47 15.88 -1.25
N LEU A 345 -10.07 14.70 -0.77
CA LEU A 345 -9.86 14.41 0.65
C LEU A 345 -8.50 14.94 1.09
N PHE A 346 -8.49 15.64 2.22
CA PHE A 346 -7.26 16.20 2.79
C PHE A 346 -6.71 15.32 3.90
N HIS A 347 -5.42 15.55 4.19
CA HIS A 347 -4.77 14.94 5.33
C HIS A 347 -5.44 15.28 6.66
N ASP A 348 -5.06 14.58 7.73
CA ASP A 348 -5.42 15.00 9.08
C ASP A 348 -4.85 16.38 9.42
N ARG A 349 -5.49 17.06 10.38
CA ARG A 349 -5.15 18.42 10.75
C ARG A 349 -3.73 18.58 11.28
N THR A 350 -3.21 17.59 12.02
CA THR A 350 -1.83 17.64 12.54
C THR A 350 -0.83 17.60 11.39
N THR A 351 -1.06 16.70 10.42
CA THR A 351 -0.26 16.64 9.19
C THR A 351 -0.33 17.95 8.42
N LEU A 352 -1.54 18.50 8.21
CA LEU A 352 -1.72 19.76 7.47
C LEU A 352 -1.07 20.96 8.16
N ASP A 353 -1.13 21.06 9.49
CA ASP A 353 -0.48 22.14 10.26
C ASP A 353 1.05 22.12 10.08
N ASN A 354 1.63 20.93 9.93
CA ASN A 354 3.07 20.78 9.70
C ASN A 354 3.45 21.05 8.22
N GLN A 355 2.63 20.59 7.27
CA GLN A 355 2.88 20.79 5.83
C GLN A 355 2.64 22.25 5.40
N LEU A 356 1.69 22.94 6.04
CA LEU A 356 1.20 24.26 5.63
C LEU A 356 1.16 25.22 6.82
N PRO A 357 2.32 25.67 7.35
CA PRO A 357 2.40 26.56 8.52
C PRO A 357 1.74 27.95 8.30
N GLY A 358 1.33 28.27 7.07
CA GLY A 358 0.54 29.46 6.73
C GLY A 358 -0.99 29.27 6.77
N GLY A 359 -1.46 28.09 7.17
CA GLY A 359 -2.87 27.72 7.29
C GLY A 359 -3.47 27.08 6.02
N TYR A 360 -4.18 25.97 6.22
CA TYR A 360 -4.80 25.16 5.16
C TYR A 360 -6.32 25.36 5.02
N GLN A 361 -6.96 26.01 6.00
CA GLN A 361 -8.43 26.04 6.13
C GLN A 361 -9.12 26.63 4.89
N HIS A 362 -8.45 27.55 4.19
CA HIS A 362 -8.94 28.20 2.97
C HIS A 362 -8.79 27.34 1.69
N LEU A 363 -8.18 26.17 1.80
CA LEU A 363 -7.97 25.20 0.70
C LEU A 363 -9.02 24.09 0.73
N LEU A 364 -9.49 23.76 1.93
CA LEU A 364 -10.41 22.64 2.17
C LEU A 364 -11.68 22.78 1.32
N ASN A 365 -12.12 21.66 0.76
CA ASN A 365 -13.40 21.57 0.06
C ASN A 365 -14.58 21.66 1.04
N ALA A 366 -14.39 21.12 2.26
CA ALA A 366 -15.28 21.28 3.40
C ALA A 366 -14.46 21.42 4.69
N PRO A 367 -14.89 22.22 5.69
CA PRO A 367 -14.15 22.39 6.95
C PRO A 367 -13.89 21.09 7.72
N TYR A 368 -14.73 20.07 7.49
CA TYR A 368 -14.62 18.75 8.09
C TYR A 368 -13.85 17.74 7.22
N GLY A 369 -13.53 18.04 5.95
CA GLY A 369 -12.98 17.08 4.99
C GLY A 369 -11.49 16.81 5.19
N THR A 370 -11.11 16.38 6.39
CA THR A 370 -9.74 16.07 6.81
C THR A 370 -9.67 14.67 7.42
N GLY A 371 -8.51 14.04 7.28
CA GLY A 371 -8.20 12.76 7.92
C GLY A 371 -8.14 12.84 9.45
N TRP A 372 -7.79 11.73 10.08
CA TRP A 372 -7.79 11.61 11.53
C TRP A 372 -6.65 10.76 12.09
N ILE A 373 -6.07 11.25 13.19
CA ILE A 373 -5.22 10.48 14.11
C ILE A 373 -6.02 10.36 15.41
N THR A 374 -6.14 9.13 15.92
CA THR A 374 -6.96 8.84 17.11
C THR A 374 -6.51 9.62 18.35
N PRO A 375 -7.39 9.89 19.33
CA PRO A 375 -7.05 10.69 20.51
C PRO A 375 -5.87 10.15 21.34
N ARG A 376 -5.78 8.82 21.51
CA ARG A 376 -4.61 8.21 22.14
C ARG A 376 -3.42 8.22 21.19
N ARG A 377 -3.61 8.28 19.87
CA ARG A 377 -2.55 8.17 18.83
C ARG A 377 -1.96 6.77 18.71
N ASP A 378 -2.80 5.76 18.97
CA ASP A 378 -2.46 4.36 18.68
C ASP A 378 -2.77 4.03 17.21
N TYR A 379 -3.71 4.77 16.59
CA TYR A 379 -4.16 4.53 15.21
C TYR A 379 -4.28 5.81 14.39
N HIS A 380 -4.26 5.67 13.06
CA HIS A 380 -4.54 6.73 12.11
C HIS A 380 -5.36 6.22 10.91
N THR A 381 -6.24 7.07 10.37
CA THR A 381 -7.06 6.76 9.16
C THR A 381 -6.24 6.85 7.86
N VAL A 382 -6.80 6.40 6.74
CA VAL A 382 -6.14 6.33 5.41
C VAL A 382 -5.49 7.66 5.00
N MET A 383 -6.14 8.79 5.25
CA MET A 383 -5.60 10.11 4.87
C MET A 383 -4.66 10.73 5.91
N ALA A 384 -4.28 10.01 6.97
CA ALA A 384 -3.41 10.53 8.02
C ALA A 384 -2.01 9.93 7.91
N TYR A 385 -1.00 10.65 8.40
CA TYR A 385 0.37 10.16 8.40
C TYR A 385 0.82 9.71 9.78
N ALA A 386 1.29 8.46 9.84
CA ALA A 386 1.88 7.86 11.03
C ALA A 386 3.02 8.70 11.62
N GLU A 387 3.74 9.47 10.80
CA GLU A 387 4.80 10.37 11.27
C GLU A 387 4.31 11.36 12.34
N TYR A 388 3.08 11.86 12.21
CA TYR A 388 2.51 12.87 13.09
C TYR A 388 1.72 12.31 14.27
N CYS A 389 1.64 10.97 14.41
CA CYS A 389 1.21 10.35 15.66
C CYS A 389 2.16 10.70 16.82
N GLY A 390 3.44 11.00 16.53
CA GLY A 390 4.46 11.27 17.55
C GLY A 390 4.95 10.02 18.29
N ARG A 391 4.39 8.85 17.97
CA ARG A 391 4.77 7.51 18.40
C ARG A 391 4.44 6.51 17.29
N PRO A 392 4.89 5.25 17.35
CA PRO A 392 4.40 4.21 16.46
C PRO A 392 2.87 4.07 16.63
N CYS A 393 2.16 3.96 15.52
CA CYS A 393 0.70 3.87 15.46
C CYS A 393 0.30 3.09 14.19
N SER A 394 -0.75 2.30 14.29
CA SER A 394 -1.24 1.46 13.20
C SER A 394 -2.13 2.22 12.22
N PRO A 395 -2.00 1.95 10.90
CA PRO A 395 -2.97 2.43 9.92
C PRO A 395 -4.30 1.67 10.08
N VAL A 396 -5.41 2.37 9.92
CA VAL A 396 -6.76 1.79 9.82
C VAL A 396 -7.25 2.01 8.40
N ASN A 397 -7.67 0.94 7.73
CA ASN A 397 -8.18 0.98 6.36
C ASN A 397 -9.58 1.60 6.27
N GLN A 398 -9.76 2.80 6.83
CA GLN A 398 -10.99 3.58 6.79
C GLN A 398 -10.68 5.06 6.60
N TYR A 399 -11.56 5.76 5.89
CA TYR A 399 -11.60 7.21 5.87
C TYR A 399 -12.23 7.72 7.17
N SER A 400 -11.76 8.87 7.64
CA SER A 400 -12.29 9.47 8.88
C SER A 400 -13.79 9.70 8.79
N ASN A 401 -14.50 9.31 9.86
CA ASN A 401 -15.94 9.41 9.99
C ASN A 401 -16.35 9.58 11.47
N THR A 402 -17.60 9.93 11.72
CA THR A 402 -18.15 10.20 13.06
C THR A 402 -18.77 8.99 13.75
N GLU A 403 -18.85 7.86 13.05
CA GLU A 403 -19.68 6.71 13.39
C GLU A 403 -18.84 5.56 13.98
N ASN A 404 -17.66 5.32 13.39
CA ASN A 404 -16.85 4.16 13.67
C ASN A 404 -15.81 4.41 14.78
N THR A 405 -15.41 3.31 15.41
CA THR A 405 -14.36 3.31 16.44
C THR A 405 -13.39 2.17 16.21
N VAL A 406 -12.13 2.36 16.62
CA VAL A 406 -11.11 1.31 16.77
C VAL A 406 -10.65 1.31 18.22
N ASP A 407 -10.68 0.16 18.91
CA ASP A 407 -10.29 0.07 20.32
C ASP A 407 -10.97 1.11 21.24
N GLY A 408 -12.26 1.35 21.01
CA GLY A 408 -13.04 2.36 21.73
C GLY A 408 -12.63 3.82 21.48
N GLN A 409 -11.74 4.07 20.50
CA GLN A 409 -11.37 5.41 20.05
C GLN A 409 -12.14 5.77 18.78
N PRO A 410 -12.68 6.99 18.66
CA PRO A 410 -13.37 7.40 17.44
C PRO A 410 -12.40 7.50 16.26
N LEU A 411 -12.86 7.13 15.07
CA LEU A 411 -12.11 7.26 13.81
C LEU A 411 -12.31 8.61 13.11
N GLY A 412 -12.93 9.57 13.80
CA GLY A 412 -13.11 10.93 13.35
C GLY A 412 -14.04 11.69 14.28
N ASP A 413 -14.34 12.94 13.91
CA ASP A 413 -15.29 13.77 14.64
C ASP A 413 -16.04 14.69 13.68
N ALA A 414 -16.93 15.53 14.22
CA ALA A 414 -17.73 16.46 13.39
C ALA A 414 -16.88 17.45 12.56
N ASN A 415 -15.59 17.57 12.87
CA ASN A 415 -14.62 18.45 12.23
C ASN A 415 -13.59 17.67 11.39
N ASN A 416 -13.65 16.33 11.35
CA ASN A 416 -12.73 15.43 10.67
C ASN A 416 -13.51 14.20 10.18
N ASN A 417 -14.14 14.35 9.02
CA ASN A 417 -15.01 13.39 8.38
C ASN A 417 -14.78 13.40 6.85
N ASN A 418 -13.71 12.73 6.42
CA ASN A 418 -13.43 12.53 5.00
C ASN A 418 -14.52 11.70 4.32
N ALA A 419 -15.15 10.75 5.01
CA ALA A 419 -16.20 9.91 4.43
C ALA A 419 -17.41 10.75 3.97
N ALA A 420 -17.85 11.72 4.78
CA ALA A 420 -18.93 12.64 4.40
C ALA A 420 -18.57 13.48 3.17
N LEU A 421 -17.30 13.88 3.02
CA LEU A 421 -16.85 14.60 1.82
C LEU A 421 -16.82 13.64 0.62
N ALA A 422 -16.26 12.45 0.76
CA ALA A 422 -16.15 11.43 -0.29
C ALA A 422 -17.53 11.09 -0.90
N ARG A 423 -18.58 10.96 -0.07
CA ARG A 423 -19.96 10.75 -0.54
C ARG A 423 -20.44 11.86 -1.48
N LEU A 424 -19.95 13.09 -1.32
CA LEU A 424 -20.31 14.23 -2.17
C LEU A 424 -19.38 14.39 -3.39
N THR A 425 -18.20 13.76 -3.37
CA THR A 425 -17.16 14.00 -4.38
C THR A 425 -16.96 12.82 -5.31
N ALA A 426 -17.31 11.59 -4.90
CA ALA A 426 -17.37 10.41 -5.74
C ALA A 426 -18.20 10.72 -7.02
N PRO A 427 -17.63 10.58 -8.23
CA PRO A 427 -18.24 11.00 -9.48
C PRO A 427 -19.65 10.42 -9.63
N SER A 428 -20.67 11.26 -9.70
CA SER A 428 -22.05 10.80 -9.82
C SER A 428 -22.38 10.61 -11.30
N SER A 429 -22.34 9.37 -11.78
CA SER A 429 -22.83 8.90 -13.09
C SER A 429 -22.15 9.48 -14.37
N PRO A 430 -22.15 8.73 -15.49
CA PRO A 430 -21.30 8.96 -16.67
C PRO A 430 -21.66 10.21 -17.51
N THR A 431 -22.59 11.06 -17.05
CA THR A 431 -22.96 12.32 -17.74
C THR A 431 -22.15 13.52 -17.26
N THR A 432 -21.37 13.36 -16.20
CA THR A 432 -20.42 14.35 -15.71
C THR A 432 -19.07 13.68 -15.54
N ALA A 433 -18.47 13.28 -16.66
CA ALA A 433 -17.03 13.07 -16.72
C ALA A 433 -16.37 14.34 -16.17
N LEU A 434 -15.58 14.18 -15.10
CA LEU A 434 -14.75 15.23 -14.51
C LEU A 434 -13.77 15.75 -15.56
#